data_AF-A0A3D2GVH4-F1
#
_entry.id   AF-A0A3D2GVH4-F1
#
_cell.length_a   1.000
_cell.length_b   1.000
_cell.length_c   1.000
_cell.angle_alpha   90.00
_cell.angle_beta   90.00
_cell.angle_gamma   90.00
#
_symmetry.space_group_name_H-M   'P 1'
#
loop_
_entity.id
_entity.type
_entity.pdbx_description
1 polymer ?
#
loop_
_entity_poly.entity_id
_entity_poly.type
_entity_poly.pdbx_seq_one_letter_code
_entity_poly.pdbx_strand_id
1 'polypeptide(L)'
;LDHSIMYIFAVALQDGKWHHVDSYAPERANRPDTVELWHKVRTTEDPEWTRRYHSHDPNEKAFGAKVEITFEDGSKLVDELGVANAHPFGARPFKRAQYIE
;
A
#
# COMPACT_ATOMS: atom_id res chain seq x y z
N LEU A 1 -7.31 2.37 12.89
CA LEU A 1 -6.61 2.97 11.73
C LEU A 1 -5.69 1.95 11.06
N ASP A 2 -5.12 1.04 11.84
CA ASP A 2 -4.31 -0.09 11.39
C ASP A 2 -4.98 -1.06 10.41
N HIS A 3 -6.29 -0.99 10.29
CA HIS A 3 -7.09 -1.79 9.34
C HIS A 3 -7.75 -0.94 8.25
N SER A 4 -7.17 0.23 7.92
CA SER A 4 -7.63 1.09 6.82
C SER A 4 -6.53 1.26 5.77
N ILE A 5 -6.61 0.50 4.67
CA ILE A 5 -5.63 0.63 3.57
C ILE A 5 -5.63 2.03 2.94
N MET A 6 -6.77 2.76 2.97
CA MET A 6 -6.85 4.13 2.48
C MET A 6 -6.03 5.09 3.36
N TYR A 7 -6.11 4.94 4.68
CA TYR A 7 -5.32 5.75 5.61
C TYR A 7 -3.83 5.43 5.48
N ILE A 8 -3.49 4.14 5.45
CA ILE A 8 -2.10 3.66 5.31
C ILE A 8 -1.48 4.24 4.03
N PHE A 9 -2.21 4.15 2.91
CA PHE A 9 -1.77 4.69 1.63
C PHE A 9 -1.61 6.22 1.66
N ALA A 10 -2.57 6.96 2.22
CA ALA A 10 -2.51 8.43 2.30
C ALA A 10 -1.29 8.91 3.10
N VAL A 11 -1.02 8.31 4.26
CA VAL A 11 0.14 8.66 5.09
C VAL A 11 1.45 8.29 4.42
N ALA A 12 1.55 7.08 3.84
CA ALA A 12 2.75 6.66 3.13
C ALA A 12 3.06 7.56 1.92
N LEU A 13 2.02 8.01 1.19
CA LEU A 13 2.15 8.93 0.08
C LEU A 13 2.62 10.33 0.52
N GLN A 14 2.07 10.85 1.61
CA GLN A 14 2.45 12.17 2.14
C GLN A 14 3.86 12.20 2.72
N ASP A 15 4.23 11.17 3.48
CA ASP A 15 5.47 11.18 4.24
C ASP A 15 6.63 10.52 3.48
N GLY A 16 6.34 9.85 2.36
CA GLY A 16 7.32 9.04 1.61
C GLY A 16 7.89 7.86 2.40
N LYS A 17 7.29 7.56 3.57
CA LYS A 17 7.71 6.52 4.50
C LYS A 17 6.53 5.98 5.29
N TRP A 18 6.74 4.83 5.90
CA TRP A 18 5.77 4.21 6.78
C TRP A 18 6.46 3.66 8.03
N HIS A 19 5.91 3.92 9.22
CA HIS A 19 6.37 3.36 10.48
C HIS A 19 5.18 2.84 11.31
N HIS A 20 5.27 1.61 11.78
CA HIS A 20 4.15 0.92 12.45
C HIS A 20 3.64 1.56 13.75
N VAL A 21 4.35 2.52 14.34
CA VAL A 21 3.91 3.29 15.52
C VAL A 21 3.66 4.75 15.13
N ASP A 22 4.71 5.44 14.69
CA ASP A 22 4.69 6.89 14.40
C ASP A 22 3.64 7.26 13.35
N SER A 23 3.41 6.42 12.34
CA SER A 23 2.38 6.67 11.32
C SER A 23 0.96 6.56 11.88
N TYR A 24 0.77 6.05 13.10
CA TYR A 24 -0.50 6.01 13.81
C TYR A 24 -0.58 6.93 15.03
N ALA A 25 0.49 7.68 15.35
CA ALA A 25 0.45 8.63 16.45
C ALA A 25 -0.73 9.61 16.28
N PRO A 26 -1.52 9.91 17.33
CA PRO A 26 -2.70 10.75 17.21
C PRO A 26 -2.43 12.10 16.53
N GLU A 27 -1.30 12.73 16.83
CA GLU A 27 -0.90 14.01 16.25
C GLU A 27 -0.66 13.91 14.75
N ARG A 28 -0.15 12.77 14.27
CA ARG A 28 0.04 12.49 12.83
C ARG A 28 -1.28 12.14 12.16
N ALA A 29 -2.08 11.28 12.78
CA ALA A 29 -3.32 10.75 12.21
C ALA A 29 -4.40 11.81 12.04
N ASN A 30 -4.43 12.80 12.93
CA ASN A 30 -5.44 13.86 12.93
C ASN A 30 -5.03 15.12 12.14
N ARG A 31 -3.92 15.10 11.39
CA ARG A 31 -3.56 16.25 10.54
C ARG A 31 -4.67 16.51 9.51
N PRO A 32 -5.16 17.75 9.36
CA PRO A 32 -6.27 18.06 8.44
C PRO A 32 -6.01 17.66 6.98
N ASP A 33 -4.79 17.88 6.50
CA ASP A 33 -4.35 17.52 5.13
C ASP A 33 -4.38 16.01 4.88
N THR A 34 -4.15 15.20 5.92
CA THR A 34 -4.17 13.74 5.87
C THR A 34 -5.59 13.24 5.79
N VAL A 35 -6.48 13.80 6.61
CA VAL A 35 -7.91 13.48 6.59
C VAL A 35 -8.50 13.86 5.23
N GLU A 36 -8.16 15.02 4.68
CA GLU A 36 -8.59 15.45 3.35
C GLU A 36 -8.12 14.47 2.27
N LEU A 37 -6.83 14.13 2.24
CA LEU A 37 -6.29 13.18 1.27
C LEU A 37 -6.92 11.79 1.43
N TRP A 38 -7.07 11.32 2.66
CA TRP A 38 -7.68 10.02 2.97
C TRP A 38 -9.10 9.93 2.38
N HIS A 39 -9.92 10.98 2.50
CA HIS A 39 -11.26 11.00 1.91
C HIS A 39 -11.29 10.99 0.38
N LYS A 40 -10.18 11.29 -0.31
CA LYS A 40 -10.06 11.18 -1.77
C LYS A 40 -9.71 9.76 -2.23
N VAL A 41 -9.23 8.90 -1.33
CA VAL A 41 -8.85 7.52 -1.67
C VAL A 41 -10.09 6.63 -1.68
N ARG A 42 -10.29 5.92 -2.80
CA ARG A 42 -11.36 4.91 -2.96
C ARG A 42 -10.76 3.57 -3.34
N THR A 43 -11.36 2.49 -2.86
CA THR A 43 -11.03 1.13 -3.26
C THR A 43 -12.04 0.62 -4.27
N THR A 44 -11.59 -0.25 -5.17
CA THR A 44 -12.43 -0.93 -6.14
C THR A 44 -11.92 -2.35 -6.27
N GLU A 45 -12.84 -3.32 -6.32
CA GLU A 45 -12.47 -4.70 -6.59
C GLU A 45 -12.25 -4.89 -8.09
N ASP A 46 -11.19 -5.62 -8.43
CA ASP A 46 -10.89 -6.00 -9.80
C ASP A 46 -10.81 -7.54 -9.88
N PRO A 47 -11.57 -8.18 -10.80
CA PRO A 47 -11.63 -9.64 -10.89
C PRO A 47 -10.28 -10.32 -11.11
N GLU A 48 -9.35 -9.67 -11.82
CA GLU A 48 -8.02 -10.22 -12.06
C GLU A 48 -7.18 -10.23 -10.78
N TRP A 49 -7.26 -9.17 -9.97
CA TRP A 49 -6.62 -9.16 -8.65
C TRP A 49 -7.23 -10.22 -7.72
N THR A 50 -8.55 -10.38 -7.73
CA THR A 50 -9.24 -11.44 -6.96
C THR A 50 -8.83 -12.84 -7.43
N ARG A 51 -8.64 -13.06 -8.75
CA ARG A 51 -8.13 -14.32 -9.30
C ARG A 51 -6.71 -14.61 -8.81
N ARG A 52 -5.81 -13.63 -8.92
CA ARG A 52 -4.40 -13.76 -8.47
C ARG A 52 -4.30 -14.04 -6.98
N TYR A 53 -5.12 -13.38 -6.15
CA TYR A 53 -5.15 -13.63 -4.71
C TYR A 53 -5.45 -15.09 -4.35
N HIS A 54 -6.36 -15.73 -5.10
CA HIS A 54 -6.76 -17.13 -4.90
C HIS A 54 -5.92 -18.15 -5.68
N SER A 55 -4.93 -17.73 -6.46
CA SER A 55 -4.10 -18.66 -7.23
C SER A 55 -3.32 -19.60 -6.29
N HIS A 56 -3.21 -20.86 -6.71
CA HIS A 56 -2.36 -21.87 -6.07
C HIS A 56 -0.94 -21.87 -6.66
N ASP A 57 -0.74 -21.26 -7.83
CA ASP A 57 0.60 -21.04 -8.39
C ASP A 57 1.28 -19.86 -7.66
N PRO A 58 2.39 -20.09 -6.93
CA PRO A 58 3.11 -19.03 -6.24
C PRO A 58 3.61 -17.90 -7.16
N ASN A 59 3.82 -18.18 -8.46
CA ASN A 59 4.27 -17.18 -9.42
C ASN A 59 3.15 -16.24 -9.88
N GLU A 60 1.90 -16.69 -9.81
CA GLU A 60 0.74 -15.86 -10.14
C GLU A 60 0.16 -15.14 -8.92
N LYS A 61 0.40 -15.71 -7.73
CA LYS A 61 -0.20 -15.24 -6.48
C LYS A 61 0.23 -13.83 -6.12
N ALA A 62 -0.76 -12.97 -5.86
CA ALA A 62 -0.52 -11.57 -5.53
C ALA A 62 -1.38 -11.12 -4.35
N PHE A 63 -0.82 -10.24 -3.52
CA PHE A 63 -1.43 -9.68 -2.31
C PHE A 63 -1.29 -8.17 -2.22
N GLY A 64 -0.72 -7.54 -3.24
CA GLY A 64 -0.60 -6.09 -3.32
C GLY A 64 -1.77 -5.46 -4.06
N ALA A 65 -1.49 -4.40 -4.82
CA ALA A 65 -2.52 -3.61 -5.47
C ALA A 65 -1.97 -2.84 -6.67
N LYS A 66 -2.89 -2.33 -7.48
CA LYS A 66 -2.67 -1.24 -8.43
C LYS A 66 -3.21 0.06 -7.83
N VAL A 67 -2.48 1.15 -8.02
CA VAL A 67 -2.85 2.49 -7.61
C VAL A 67 -2.95 3.37 -8.86
N GLU A 68 -4.05 4.13 -8.96
CA GLU A 68 -4.20 5.18 -9.95
C GLU A 68 -4.44 6.52 -9.25
N ILE A 69 -3.51 7.46 -9.39
CA ILE A 69 -3.66 8.85 -8.93
C ILE A 69 -4.03 9.69 -10.15
N THR A 70 -5.15 10.40 -10.07
CA THR A 70 -5.55 11.38 -11.09
C THR A 70 -5.28 12.77 -10.55
N PHE A 71 -4.48 13.56 -11.27
CA PHE A 71 -4.17 14.94 -10.91
C PHE A 71 -5.26 15.90 -11.44
N GLU A 72 -5.25 17.13 -10.93
CA GLU A 72 -6.26 18.15 -11.29
C GLU A 72 -6.22 18.54 -12.77
N ASP A 73 -5.07 18.40 -13.43
CA ASP A 73 -4.91 18.59 -14.87
C ASP A 73 -5.43 17.41 -15.72
N GLY A 74 -5.95 16.36 -15.07
CA GLY A 74 -6.46 15.14 -15.70
C GLY A 74 -5.40 14.09 -16.02
N SER A 75 -4.11 14.37 -15.79
CA SER A 75 -3.05 13.38 -15.95
C SER A 75 -3.15 12.27 -14.90
N LYS A 76 -2.59 11.10 -15.21
CA LYS A 76 -2.62 9.94 -14.32
C LYS A 76 -1.21 9.43 -14.01
N LEU A 77 -0.96 9.15 -12.74
CA LEU A 77 0.15 8.31 -12.29
C LEU A 77 -0.41 6.95 -11.91
N VAL A 78 0.07 5.90 -12.56
CA VAL A 78 -0.37 4.53 -12.35
C VAL A 78 0.84 3.67 -12.00
N ASP A 79 0.73 2.91 -10.92
CA ASP A 79 1.74 1.94 -10.52
C ASP A 79 1.07 0.73 -9.89
N GLU A 80 1.75 -0.41 -9.89
CA GLU A 80 1.27 -1.63 -9.28
C GLU A 80 2.39 -2.49 -8.71
N LEU A 81 2.08 -3.20 -7.63
CA LEU A 81 3.00 -4.13 -7.02
C LEU A 81 2.23 -5.36 -6.57
N GLY A 82 2.61 -6.54 -7.07
CA GLY A 82 1.92 -7.80 -6.75
C GLY A 82 2.27 -8.35 -5.36
N VAL A 83 3.49 -8.14 -4.89
CA VAL A 83 3.99 -8.60 -3.59
C VAL A 83 4.94 -7.58 -2.99
N ALA A 84 4.91 -7.43 -1.67
CA ALA A 84 5.81 -6.52 -0.97
C ALA A 84 7.29 -6.89 -1.20
N ASN A 85 8.20 -5.91 -1.11
CA ASN A 85 9.63 -6.14 -1.31
C ASN A 85 10.19 -7.27 -0.42
N ALA A 86 9.73 -7.36 0.83
CA ALA A 86 10.14 -8.36 1.81
C ALA A 86 9.63 -9.79 1.53
N HIS A 87 8.66 -9.97 0.64
CA HIS A 87 8.11 -11.28 0.28
C HIS A 87 9.20 -12.19 -0.33
N PRO A 88 9.09 -13.54 -0.25
CA PRO A 88 10.06 -14.45 -0.87
C PRO A 88 10.30 -14.22 -2.37
N PHE A 89 9.28 -13.76 -3.09
CA PHE A 89 9.32 -13.38 -4.50
C PHE A 89 9.44 -11.86 -4.75
N GLY A 90 9.66 -11.06 -3.70
CA GLY A 90 9.79 -9.61 -3.78
C GLY A 90 11.20 -9.13 -4.15
N ALA A 91 11.37 -7.83 -4.37
CA ALA A 91 12.65 -7.25 -4.79
C ALA A 91 13.76 -7.30 -3.71
N ARG A 92 13.39 -7.40 -2.43
CA ARG A 92 14.34 -7.52 -1.30
C ARG A 92 13.81 -8.53 -0.27
N PRO A 93 13.84 -9.84 -0.58
CA PRO A 93 13.27 -10.86 0.28
C PRO A 93 13.87 -10.81 1.69
N PHE A 94 13.01 -10.85 2.70
CA PHE A 94 13.42 -10.88 4.10
C PHE A 94 13.88 -12.29 4.46
N LYS A 95 15.09 -12.41 5.00
CA LYS A 95 15.72 -13.70 5.34
C LYS A 95 16.10 -13.70 6.82
N ARG A 96 16.61 -14.86 7.27
CA ARG A 96 17.03 -15.05 8.67
C ARG A 96 17.99 -13.97 9.18
N ALA A 97 18.95 -13.54 8.36
CA ALA A 97 19.94 -12.55 8.75
C ALA A 97 19.29 -11.24 9.21
N GLN A 98 18.24 -10.78 8.52
CA GLN A 98 17.54 -9.55 8.88
C GLN A 98 16.68 -9.65 10.16
N TYR A 99 16.45 -10.86 10.70
CA TYR A 99 15.76 -11.02 11.99
C TYR A 99 16.69 -10.87 13.20
N ILE A 100 17.99 -10.96 12.99
CA ILE A 100 19.00 -11.01 14.07
C ILE A 100 19.93 -9.79 14.05
N GLU A 101 19.57 -8.78 13.25
CA GLU A 101 20.21 -7.45 13.25
C GLU A 101 19.81 -6.64 14.49
#